data_AF-M0F179-F1
#
_entry.id   AF-M0F179-F1
#
_cell.length_a   1.000
_cell.length_b   1.000
_cell.length_c   1.000
_cell.angle_alpha   90.00
_cell.angle_beta   90.00
_cell.angle_gamma   90.00
#
_symmetry.space_group_name_H-M   'P 1'
#
loop_
_entity.id
_entity.type
_entity.pdbx_description
1 polymer ?
#
loop_
_entity_poly.entity_id
_entity_poly.type
_entity_poly.pdbx_seq_one_letter_code
_entity_poly.pdbx_strand_id
1 'polypeptide(L)'
;MDEYLSENPHPDIIKIDVEGAEGEVLRGLEENLHENIKIYVEIHTGRMEEFGDEPWDLVQLLDKSGFDIHVADHRQNTEKFVPVSHQGSLPSGNYLLKAV
;
A
#
# COMPACT_ATOMS: atom_id res chain seq x y z
N MET A 1 -12.84 -7.39 0.77
CA MET A 1 -12.67 -6.70 2.05
C MET A 1 -13.79 -5.67 2.24
N ASP A 2 -14.20 -4.99 1.17
CA ASP A 2 -15.37 -4.09 1.16
C ASP A 2 -16.65 -4.73 1.72
N GLU A 3 -16.98 -5.96 1.33
CA GLU A 3 -18.12 -6.71 1.89
C GLU A 3 -18.04 -6.82 3.42
N TYR A 4 -16.87 -7.11 3.97
CA TYR A 4 -16.65 -7.18 5.41
C TYR A 4 -16.85 -5.81 6.09
N LEU A 5 -16.33 -4.73 5.48
CA LEU A 5 -16.50 -3.38 6.02
C LEU A 5 -17.93 -2.86 5.92
N SER A 6 -18.74 -3.37 4.99
CA SER A 6 -20.16 -2.99 4.90
C SER A 6 -20.99 -3.42 6.13
N GLU A 7 -20.52 -4.44 6.86
CA GLU A 7 -21.17 -4.99 8.05
C GLU A 7 -20.42 -4.70 9.35
N ASN A 8 -19.26 -4.03 9.28
CA ASN A 8 -18.36 -3.81 10.42
C ASN A 8 -17.91 -2.34 10.50
N PRO A 9 -17.45 -1.86 11.67
CA PRO A 9 -16.89 -0.53 11.79
C PRO A 9 -15.69 -0.32 10.85
N HIS A 10 -15.63 0.86 10.22
CA HIS A 10 -14.48 1.23 9.39
C HIS A 10 -13.23 1.43 10.26
N PRO A 11 -12.09 0.83 9.88
CA PRO A 11 -10.84 1.01 10.61
C PRO A 11 -10.22 2.39 10.31
N ASP A 12 -9.63 3.01 11.32
CA ASP A 12 -8.81 4.22 11.12
C ASP A 12 -7.44 3.87 10.49
N ILE A 13 -6.96 2.64 10.69
CA ILE A 13 -5.64 2.16 10.25
C ILE A 13 -5.76 0.75 9.69
N ILE A 14 -5.21 0.53 8.50
CA ILE A 14 -5.09 -0.78 7.86
C ILE A 14 -3.61 -1.12 7.74
N LYS A 15 -3.22 -2.31 8.22
CA LYS A 15 -1.91 -2.92 7.93
C LYS A 15 -2.12 -4.08 6.96
N ILE A 16 -1.36 -4.10 5.88
CA ILE A 16 -1.35 -5.15 4.86
C ILE A 16 0.05 -5.78 4.82
N ASP A 17 0.09 -7.08 5.05
CA ASP A 17 1.30 -7.89 5.11
C ASP A 17 0.89 -9.31 4.68
N VAL A 18 0.84 -9.51 3.36
CA VAL A 18 0.19 -10.68 2.73
C VAL A 18 1.10 -11.37 1.71
N GLU A 19 2.40 -11.09 1.77
CA GLU A 19 3.43 -11.92 1.17
C GLU A 19 3.30 -12.06 -0.36
N GLY A 20 2.87 -11.00 -1.06
CA GLY A 20 2.77 -10.91 -2.53
C GLY A 20 1.39 -10.55 -3.07
N ALA A 21 0.32 -10.81 -2.30
CA ALA A 21 -1.06 -10.52 -2.73
C ALA A 21 -1.52 -9.08 -2.38
N GLU A 22 -0.59 -8.14 -2.19
CA GLU A 22 -0.92 -6.79 -1.70
C GLU A 22 -1.88 -6.04 -2.62
N GLY A 23 -1.71 -6.18 -3.95
CA GLY A 23 -2.58 -5.53 -4.92
C GLY A 23 -4.00 -6.09 -4.93
N GLU A 24 -4.18 -7.41 -4.77
CA GLU A 24 -5.50 -8.02 -4.62
C GLU A 24 -6.23 -7.51 -3.37
N VAL A 25 -5.51 -7.38 -2.24
CA VAL A 25 -6.10 -6.85 -1.00
C VAL A 25 -6.55 -5.40 -1.19
N LEU A 26 -5.73 -4.56 -1.83
CA LEU A 26 -6.08 -3.15 -2.07
C LEU A 26 -7.23 -2.99 -3.07
N ARG A 27 -7.29 -3.80 -4.13
CA ARG A 27 -8.45 -3.82 -5.04
C ARG A 27 -9.72 -4.27 -4.34
N GLY A 28 -9.62 -5.24 -3.43
CA GLY A 28 -10.75 -5.68 -2.61
C GLY A 28 -11.20 -4.66 -1.55
N LEU A 29 -10.50 -3.53 -1.44
CA LEU A 29 -10.77 -2.37 -0.59
C LEU A 29 -11.17 -1.11 -1.39
N GLU A 30 -11.21 -1.18 -2.73
CA GLU A 30 -11.26 0.00 -3.61
C GLU A 30 -12.45 0.93 -3.31
N GLU A 31 -13.60 0.39 -2.91
CA GLU A 31 -14.80 1.18 -2.58
C GLU A 31 -14.66 1.93 -1.25
N ASN A 32 -13.75 1.48 -0.38
CA ASN A 32 -13.51 2.05 0.96
C ASN A 32 -12.14 2.73 1.09
N LEU A 33 -11.40 2.89 -0.02
CA LEU A 33 -10.18 3.68 -0.06
C LEU A 33 -10.54 5.18 -0.06
N HIS A 34 -10.32 5.86 1.06
CA HIS A 34 -10.56 7.29 1.20
C HIS A 34 -9.55 7.99 2.14
N GLU A 35 -9.35 9.30 1.98
CA GLU A 35 -8.35 10.11 2.72
C GLU A 35 -8.36 10.00 4.26
N ASN A 36 -9.47 9.56 4.88
CA ASN A 36 -9.54 9.41 6.34
C ASN A 36 -8.92 8.12 6.90
N ILE A 37 -8.54 7.14 6.08
CA ILE A 37 -7.85 5.92 6.55
C ILE A 37 -6.34 6.03 6.38
N LYS A 38 -5.57 5.39 7.26
CA LYS A 38 -4.11 5.28 7.10
C LYS A 38 -3.76 3.86 6.72
N ILE A 39 -3.01 3.67 5.65
CA ILE A 39 -2.64 2.34 5.16
C ILE A 39 -1.14 2.16 5.26
N TYR A 40 -0.72 1.03 5.84
CA TYR A 40 0.65 0.58 5.88
C TYR A 40 0.75 -0.76 5.16
N VAL A 41 1.59 -0.85 4.14
CA VAL A 41 1.74 -2.05 3.32
C VAL A 41 3.21 -2.47 3.32
N GLU A 42 3.50 -3.72 3.63
CA GLU A 42 4.81 -4.30 3.29
C GLU A 42 4.77 -4.77 1.84
N ILE A 43 5.58 -4.13 0.99
CA ILE A 43 5.66 -4.43 -0.43
C ILE A 43 6.65 -5.57 -0.62
N HIS A 44 6.15 -6.70 -1.13
CA HIS A 44 6.95 -7.89 -1.43
C HIS A 44 7.31 -7.92 -2.91
N THR A 45 8.19 -7.01 -3.37
CA THR A 45 8.46 -6.81 -4.81
C THR A 45 8.80 -8.10 -5.56
N GLY A 46 9.52 -9.04 -4.93
CA GLY A 46 9.88 -10.31 -5.56
C GLY A 46 8.75 -11.35 -5.64
N ARG A 47 7.60 -11.09 -5.01
CA ARG A 47 6.44 -11.99 -4.96
C ARG A 47 5.21 -11.40 -5.65
N MET A 48 5.08 -10.08 -5.71
CA MET A 48 3.93 -9.44 -6.36
C MET A 48 3.78 -9.82 -7.84
N GLU A 49 4.89 -9.99 -8.57
CA GLU A 49 4.86 -10.46 -9.96
C GLU A 49 4.17 -11.83 -10.10
N GLU A 50 4.27 -12.71 -9.08
CA GLU A 50 3.61 -14.03 -9.08
C GLU A 50 2.08 -13.92 -9.01
N PHE A 51 1.57 -12.80 -8.48
CA PHE A 51 0.15 -12.45 -8.41
C PHE A 51 -0.29 -11.50 -9.54
N GLY A 52 0.61 -11.18 -10.47
CA GLY A 52 0.33 -10.29 -11.60
C GLY A 52 0.24 -8.81 -11.22
N ASP A 53 0.82 -8.43 -10.09
CA ASP A 53 0.84 -7.06 -9.58
C ASP A 53 2.23 -6.45 -9.69
N GLU A 54 2.29 -5.17 -10.04
CA GLU A 54 3.49 -4.37 -9.98
C GLU A 54 3.40 -3.35 -8.85
N PRO A 55 4.49 -3.07 -8.10
CA PRO A 55 4.49 -2.08 -7.03
C PRO A 55 3.95 -0.70 -7.45
N TRP A 56 4.15 -0.31 -8.71
CA TRP A 56 3.67 0.97 -9.22
C TRP A 56 2.17 1.04 -9.48
N ASP A 57 1.52 -0.11 -9.70
CA ASP A 57 0.07 -0.17 -9.83
C ASP A 57 -0.62 0.16 -8.51
N LEU A 58 -0.05 -0.34 -7.39
CA LEU A 58 -0.54 -0.02 -6.04
C LEU A 58 -0.37 1.46 -5.73
N VAL A 59 0.78 2.05 -6.09
CA VAL A 59 1.00 3.50 -5.91
C VAL A 59 -0.02 4.30 -6.71
N GLN A 60 -0.25 3.95 -7.98
CA GLN A 60 -1.24 4.65 -8.80
C GLN A 60 -2.66 4.49 -8.29
N LEU A 61 -3.02 3.31 -7.76
CA LEU A 61 -4.33 3.08 -7.15
C LEU A 61 -4.53 4.00 -5.95
N LEU A 62 -3.59 4.01 -5.01
CA LEU A 62 -3.66 4.85 -3.81
C LEU A 62 -3.62 6.35 -4.14
N ASP A 63 -2.83 6.76 -5.14
CA ASP A 63 -2.75 8.16 -5.58
C ASP A 63 -4.08 8.62 -6.18
N LYS A 64 -4.72 7.78 -7.01
CA LYS A 64 -6.07 8.05 -7.55
C LYS A 64 -7.15 8.14 -6.47
N SER A 65 -6.97 7.42 -5.36
CA SER A 65 -7.85 7.50 -4.18
C SER A 65 -7.56 8.71 -3.29
N GLY A 66 -6.57 9.55 -3.64
CA GLY A 66 -6.29 10.82 -2.96
C GLY A 66 -5.29 10.75 -1.81
N PHE A 67 -4.51 9.66 -1.69
CA PHE A 67 -3.54 9.50 -0.61
C PHE A 67 -2.19 10.16 -0.90
N ASP A 68 -1.56 10.67 0.16
CA ASP A 68 -0.16 11.06 0.18
C ASP A 68 0.74 9.84 0.45
N ILE A 69 1.44 9.37 -0.58
CA ILE A 69 2.19 8.12 -0.52
C ILE A 69 3.64 8.37 -0.11
N HIS A 70 4.10 7.57 0.85
CA HIS A 70 5.47 7.59 1.35
C HIS A 70 6.03 6.17 1.42
N VAL A 71 7.36 6.03 1.26
CA VAL A 71 8.06 4.74 1.34
C VAL A 71 9.24 4.79 2.29
N ALA A 72 9.55 3.65 2.91
CA ALA A 72 10.72 3.48 3.76
C ALA A 72 11.37 2.11 3.49
N ASP A 73 12.71 2.07 3.51
CA ASP A 73 13.45 0.81 3.37
C ASP A 73 13.19 -0.09 4.59
N HIS A 74 12.73 -1.32 4.37
CA HIS A 74 12.41 -2.26 5.45
C HIS A 74 13.66 -2.72 6.22
N ARG A 75 14.85 -2.70 5.59
CA ARG A 75 16.11 -3.18 6.19
C ARG A 75 16.87 -2.12 6.95
N GLN A 76 16.63 -0.84 6.65
CA GLN A 76 17.22 0.25 7.39
C GLN A 76 16.31 0.57 8.57
N ASN A 77 16.80 0.39 9.79
CA ASN A 77 16.10 0.75 11.03
C ASN A 77 16.02 2.29 11.22
N THR A 78 15.93 3.03 10.11
CA THR A 78 15.72 4.46 10.05
C THR A 78 14.26 4.67 9.67
N GLU A 79 13.43 5.14 10.61
CA GLU A 79 11.98 5.38 10.46
C GLU A 79 11.62 6.50 9.45
N LYS A 80 12.50 6.80 8.49
CA LYS A 80 12.36 7.89 7.54
C LYS A 80 11.57 7.44 6.33
N PHE A 81 10.26 7.65 6.42
CA PHE A 81 9.39 7.66 5.26
C PHE A 81 9.71 8.86 4.37
N VAL A 82 9.97 8.61 3.09
CA VAL A 82 10.18 9.62 2.06
C VAL A 82 8.98 9.65 1.12
N PRO A 83 8.52 10.84 0.68
CA PRO A 83 7.40 10.93 -0.24
C PRO A 83 7.75 10.30 -1.59
N VAL A 84 6.79 9.59 -2.18
CA VAL A 84 6.91 9.05 -3.54
C VAL A 84 6.61 10.19 -4.51
N SER A 85 7.60 10.62 -5.28
CA SER A 85 7.38 11.56 -6.38
C SER A 85 7.12 10.79 -7.68
N HIS A 86 6.25 11.33 -8.54
CA HIS A 86 5.94 10.78 -9.87
C HIS A 86 7.16 10.65 -10.81
N GLN A 87 8.34 11.11 -10.39
CA GLN A 87 9.63 11.03 -11.12
C GLN A 87 10.70 10.23 -10.35
N GLY A 88 10.35 9.69 -9.17
CA GLY A 88 11.25 8.92 -8.31
C GLY A 88 11.20 7.42 -8.58
N SER A 89 12.29 6.72 -8.24
CA SER A 89 12.32 5.25 -8.20
C SER A 89 11.77 4.75 -6.86
N LEU A 90 11.00 3.67 -6.90
CA LEU A 90 10.68 2.90 -5.69
C LEU A 90 11.93 2.22 -5.11
N PRO A 91 11.97 1.93 -3.79
CA PRO A 91 13.05 1.15 -3.20
C PRO A 91 13.17 -0.23 -3.86
N SER A 92 14.40 -0.76 -3.94
CA SER A 92 14.64 -2.12 -4.41
C SER A 92 14.44 -3.16 -3.30
N GLY A 93 13.85 -4.31 -3.63
CA GLY A 93 13.55 -5.35 -2.65
C GLY A 93 12.33 -5.00 -1.78
N ASN A 94 12.11 -5.72 -0.68
CA ASN A 94 10.94 -5.46 0.16
C ASN A 94 11.09 -4.13 0.92
N TYR A 95 10.00 -3.36 0.97
CA TYR A 95 9.96 -2.05 1.62
C TYR A 95 8.59 -1.76 2.21
N LEU A 96 8.52 -0.75 3.08
CA LEU A 96 7.26 -0.30 3.66
C LEU A 96 6.69 0.86 2.84
N LEU A 97 5.41 0.77 2.51
CA LEU A 97 4.61 1.84 1.95
C LEU A 97 3.64 2.36 3.01
N LYS A 98 3.49 3.67 3.08
CA LYS A 98 2.54 4.38 3.93
C LYS A 98 1.70 5.30 3.05
N ALA A 99 0.38 5.18 3.12
CA ALA A 99 -0.59 6.07 2.50
C ALA A 99 -1.41 6.78 3.59
N VAL A 100 -1.48 8.11 3.54
CA VAL A 100 -2.15 8.97 4.53
C VAL A 100 -2.88 10.13 3.88
#